data_AF-A0A8C0H7G7-F1
#
_entry.id   AF-A0A8C0H7G7-F1
#
_cell.length_a   1.000
_cell.length_b   1.000
_cell.length_c   1.000
_cell.angle_alpha   90.00
_cell.angle_beta   90.00
_cell.angle_gamma   90.00
#
_symmetry.space_group_name_H-M   'P 1'
#
loop_
_entity.id
_entity.type
_entity.pdbx_description
1 polymer ?
#
loop_
_entity_poly.entity_id
_entity_poly.type
_entity_poly.pdbx_seq_one_letter_code
_entity_poly.pdbx_strand_id
1 'polypeptide(L)'
;MFLTALNSFPLFLVSAHLDINRKFSCLLAEPISPNNLCVFLFVTQVRIPSRVDKLGSSPLKQFNQEPYPVILSFMNRCFQTVLIHIQMLWELMLLGEPIVVMAPSPTISSEMVLALTSCLTPLKYCCDYRPYFTIHDSEFKEYTTRTQAPPNIVVGVTNPFFIKTLQHWPHLLRIGELRMSGKALTQARLSALDSEVDGIYTSYKTFLHKDKTLIKRLLKGIQRKRPSEVQSALLRRHLLELTQSFIIPLEHYIVSLMPLQRAITPWKNPPQIRPFRQEDFMKTLEHAGPQLTCVLKGDWLGLYRRFFKSPNFDGWYRQRHKEMTQKLEALHLEAICEANIVAWMKDKSEVEIVDLVLKLREKLIRARCHHLPVKEETLQRVGLYVETIIGSLPEDLQTVLHHH
;
A
#
# COMPACT_ATOMS: atom_id res chain seq x y z
N MET A 1 50.03 -7.94 19.56
CA MET A 1 49.95 -9.22 18.81
C MET A 1 48.59 -9.82 19.13
N PHE A 2 47.53 -9.74 18.33
CA PHE A 2 47.33 -9.53 16.90
C PHE A 2 46.29 -8.42 16.70
N LEU A 3 46.67 -7.35 16.00
CA LEU A 3 45.76 -6.45 15.30
C LEU A 3 45.79 -6.91 13.84
N THR A 4 44.64 -7.31 13.26
CA THR A 4 44.25 -7.14 11.84
C THR A 4 43.02 -8.01 11.52
N ALA A 5 42.20 -7.50 10.60
CA ALA A 5 41.04 -8.13 9.95
C ALA A 5 39.70 -8.14 10.71
N LEU A 6 38.93 -7.07 10.54
CA LEU A 6 37.49 -7.09 10.19
C LEU A 6 37.02 -5.65 9.90
N ASN A 7 37.46 -5.13 8.75
CA ASN A 7 36.78 -4.03 8.06
C ASN A 7 35.79 -4.67 7.09
N SER A 8 34.49 -4.60 7.37
CA SER A 8 33.34 -4.60 6.44
C SER A 8 32.04 -4.78 7.24
N PHE A 9 31.00 -4.00 6.91
CA PHE A 9 29.66 -3.90 7.53
C PHE A 9 29.49 -2.88 8.66
N PRO A 10 28.88 -1.70 8.40
CA PRO A 10 28.26 -0.91 9.44
C PRO A 10 26.82 -1.40 9.69
N LEU A 11 26.60 -2.02 10.86
CA LEU A 11 25.30 -2.06 11.52
C LEU A 11 24.90 -0.63 11.93
N PHE A 12 23.72 -0.15 11.54
CA PHE A 12 23.19 1.13 12.02
C PHE A 12 22.09 0.90 13.08
N LEU A 13 22.41 1.29 14.31
CA LEU A 13 21.52 1.44 15.46
C LEU A 13 20.67 2.72 15.33
N VAL A 14 19.38 2.64 15.62
CA VAL A 14 18.46 3.79 15.67
C VAL A 14 18.52 4.42 17.06
N SER A 15 18.89 5.71 17.14
CA SER A 15 18.74 6.54 18.35
C SER A 15 17.58 7.52 18.16
N ALA A 16 16.65 7.55 19.11
CA ALA A 16 15.50 8.44 19.12
C ALA A 16 15.75 9.61 20.08
N HIS A 17 15.79 10.85 19.57
CA HIS A 17 15.81 12.05 20.40
C HIS A 17 14.39 12.60 20.57
N LEU A 18 13.91 12.70 21.81
CA LEU A 18 12.71 13.47 22.15
C LEU A 18 13.09 14.95 22.18
N ASP A 19 12.33 15.78 21.47
CA ASP A 19 12.31 17.22 21.71
C ASP A 19 10.88 17.73 21.90
N ILE A 20 10.71 18.70 22.80
CA ILE A 20 9.49 18.99 23.58
C ILE A 20 8.36 19.69 22.79
N ASN A 21 8.52 19.92 21.49
CA ASN A 21 7.44 20.35 20.59
C ASN A 21 7.17 19.30 19.50
N ARG A 22 6.34 18.30 19.84
CA ARG A 22 6.13 17.03 19.11
C ARG A 22 5.58 17.19 17.68
N LYS A 23 6.49 17.36 16.71
CA LYS A 23 6.40 16.73 15.37
C LYS A 23 7.24 15.46 15.42
N PHE A 24 6.67 14.30 15.09
CA PHE A 24 7.48 13.11 14.82
C PHE A 24 8.03 13.25 13.39
N SER A 25 9.22 13.82 13.29
CA SER A 25 10.03 13.79 12.08
C SER A 25 11.12 12.77 12.30
N CYS A 26 11.03 11.58 11.70
CA CYS A 26 12.21 10.73 11.53
C CYS A 26 13.07 11.38 10.46
N LEU A 27 13.98 12.26 10.88
CA LEU A 27 15.03 12.81 10.03
C LEU A 27 16.20 11.81 10.03
N LEU A 28 16.50 11.25 8.87
CA LEU A 28 17.82 10.67 8.59
C LEU A 28 18.51 11.59 7.58
N ALA A 29 19.47 12.35 8.08
CA ALA A 29 20.46 13.15 7.36
C ALA A 29 21.61 13.38 8.36
N GLU A 30 22.92 13.32 8.10
CA GLU A 30 23.81 12.96 6.98
C GLU A 30 25.24 12.86 7.63
N PRO A 31 26.38 12.53 6.96
CA PRO A 31 26.87 13.16 5.72
C PRO A 31 27.30 12.18 4.61
N ILE A 32 27.01 12.52 3.35
CA ILE A 32 27.46 11.79 2.17
C ILE A 32 28.34 12.72 1.31
N SER A 33 29.54 12.24 1.00
CA SER A 33 30.45 12.79 -0.02
C SER A 33 29.89 12.60 -1.44
N PRO A 34 30.30 13.40 -2.44
CA PRO A 34 29.60 13.54 -3.69
C PRO A 34 29.86 12.34 -4.59
N ASN A 35 28.84 11.51 -4.83
CA ASN A 35 28.52 10.93 -6.14
C ASN A 35 27.38 9.91 -6.02
N ASN A 36 26.25 10.24 -6.65
CA ASN A 36 25.22 9.33 -7.16
C ASN A 36 24.67 8.27 -6.18
N LEU A 37 23.68 8.67 -5.37
CA LEU A 37 22.60 7.76 -4.95
C LEU A 37 21.32 8.57 -4.72
N CYS A 38 20.27 8.29 -5.51
CA CYS A 38 18.97 8.93 -5.35
C CYS A 38 18.22 8.20 -4.23
N VAL A 39 18.25 8.75 -3.00
CA VAL A 39 17.55 8.17 -1.85
C VAL A 39 16.08 8.58 -1.90
N PHE A 40 15.20 7.61 -2.13
CA PHE A 40 13.75 7.79 -2.06
C PHE A 40 13.27 7.61 -0.61
N LEU A 41 12.91 8.71 0.05
CA LEU A 41 12.19 8.70 1.32
C LEU A 41 10.79 9.27 1.09
N PHE A 42 9.77 8.41 1.05
CA PHE A 42 8.39 8.86 1.13
C PHE A 42 7.98 8.99 2.59
N VAL A 43 7.76 10.23 3.05
CA VAL A 43 7.21 10.52 4.37
C VAL A 43 5.70 10.31 4.32
N THR A 44 5.21 9.24 4.94
CA THR A 44 3.77 9.07 5.15
C THR A 44 3.37 9.97 6.32
N GLN A 45 2.80 11.15 6.04
CA GLN A 45 2.29 12.04 7.09
C GLN A 45 1.02 11.44 7.71
N VAL A 46 1.16 10.87 8.92
CA VAL A 46 0.02 10.46 9.74
C VAL A 46 -0.33 11.60 10.69
N ARG A 47 -1.43 12.32 10.43
CA ARG A 47 -1.98 13.31 11.37
C ARG A 47 -2.64 12.56 12.53
N ILE A 48 -2.03 12.61 13.71
CA ILE A 48 -2.61 12.13 14.97
C ILE A 48 -3.41 13.29 15.58
N PRO A 49 -4.75 13.19 15.74
CA PRO A 49 -5.53 14.25 16.39
C PRO A 49 -5.07 14.46 17.84
N SER A 50 -4.91 15.73 18.22
CA SER A 50 -4.48 16.17 19.57
C SER A 50 -5.65 16.83 20.30
N ARG A 51 -5.67 16.77 21.63
CA ARG A 51 -6.71 17.33 22.52
C ARG A 51 -6.85 18.88 22.48
N VAL A 52 -6.21 19.56 21.53
CA VAL A 52 -6.21 21.02 21.40
C VAL A 52 -6.99 21.51 20.16
N ASP A 53 -7.54 20.60 19.34
CA ASP A 53 -8.41 20.98 18.21
C ASP A 53 -9.72 21.58 18.75
N LYS A 54 -9.82 22.92 18.78
CA LYS A 54 -11.05 23.64 19.12
C LYS A 54 -12.03 23.57 17.95
N LEU A 55 -13.26 23.14 18.22
CA LEU A 55 -14.38 23.23 17.30
C LEU A 55 -14.72 24.70 17.04
N GLY A 56 -14.48 25.17 15.80
CA GLY A 56 -15.04 26.42 15.29
C GLY A 56 -14.05 27.32 14.57
N SER A 57 -13.94 27.18 13.25
CA SER A 57 -13.95 28.28 12.28
C SER A 57 -13.91 27.73 10.84
N SER A 58 -14.59 28.44 9.95
CA SER A 58 -15.05 28.11 8.59
C SER A 58 -13.93 28.12 7.50
N PRO A 59 -14.21 27.71 6.25
CA PRO A 59 -13.32 26.87 5.45
C PRO A 59 -12.35 27.65 4.54
N LEU A 60 -11.18 27.09 4.28
CA LEU A 60 -10.31 27.49 3.17
C LEU A 60 -9.82 26.27 2.38
N LYS A 61 -10.18 26.30 1.09
CA LYS A 61 -9.59 25.66 -0.10
C LYS A 61 -9.63 24.13 -0.17
N GLN A 62 -10.56 23.64 -1.01
CA GLN A 62 -10.56 22.31 -1.60
C GLN A 62 -9.24 22.07 -2.35
N PHE A 63 -8.35 21.29 -1.75
CA PHE A 63 -7.43 20.45 -2.49
C PHE A 63 -8.11 19.09 -2.68
N ASN A 64 -8.10 18.58 -3.91
CA ASN A 64 -8.57 17.24 -4.25
C ASN A 64 -7.87 16.20 -3.38
N GLN A 65 -8.50 15.82 -2.27
CA GLN A 65 -8.10 14.69 -1.44
C GLN A 65 -8.81 13.46 -2.00
N GLU A 66 -8.03 12.54 -2.56
CA GLU A 66 -8.42 11.12 -2.58
C GLU A 66 -8.96 10.75 -1.18
N PRO A 67 -10.11 10.06 -1.07
CA PRO A 67 -10.71 9.76 0.23
C PRO A 67 -9.75 8.88 1.04
N TYR A 68 -9.06 9.50 2.00
CA TYR A 68 -8.24 8.79 2.97
C TYR A 68 -9.09 7.74 3.69
N PRO A 69 -8.59 6.51 3.88
CA PRO A 69 -9.31 5.55 4.70
C PRO A 69 -9.40 6.11 6.11
N VAL A 70 -10.62 6.36 6.58
CA VAL A 70 -10.92 6.64 7.98
C VAL A 70 -10.29 5.49 8.78
N ILE A 71 -9.17 5.75 9.45
CA ILE A 71 -8.54 4.77 10.33
C ILE A 71 -9.56 4.48 11.42
N LEU A 72 -10.25 3.34 11.33
CA LEU A 72 -11.26 2.93 12.30
C LEU A 72 -10.61 2.91 13.69
N SER A 73 -11.05 3.82 14.53
CA SER A 73 -10.70 3.92 15.94
C SER A 73 -11.16 2.67 16.73
N PHE A 74 -11.99 1.81 16.12
CA PHE A 74 -12.69 0.69 16.74
C PHE A 74 -12.04 -0.70 16.58
N MET A 75 -10.86 -0.83 15.95
CA MET A 75 -10.22 -2.13 15.65
C MET A 75 -10.20 -3.14 16.81
N ASN A 76 -9.90 -2.72 18.06
CA ASN A 76 -9.91 -3.67 19.18
C ASN A 76 -11.31 -4.23 19.49
N ARG A 77 -12.38 -3.42 19.39
CA ARG A 77 -13.74 -3.91 19.65
C ARG A 77 -14.11 -5.01 18.67
N CYS A 78 -13.73 -4.84 17.40
CA CYS A 78 -14.00 -5.81 16.34
C CYS A 78 -13.17 -7.08 16.57
N PHE A 79 -11.85 -6.96 16.75
CA PHE A 79 -10.97 -8.13 16.81
C PHE A 79 -10.94 -8.84 18.16
N GLN A 80 -11.58 -8.32 19.21
CA GLN A 80 -11.50 -8.85 20.58
C GLN A 80 -11.84 -10.34 20.67
N THR A 81 -12.87 -10.78 19.97
CA THR A 81 -13.34 -12.19 19.96
C THR A 81 -12.43 -13.11 19.15
N VAL A 82 -11.58 -12.55 18.28
CA VAL A 82 -10.76 -13.30 17.31
C VAL A 82 -9.27 -12.97 17.39
N LEU A 83 -8.81 -12.38 18.52
CA LEU A 83 -7.41 -11.98 18.71
C LEU A 83 -6.42 -13.12 18.48
N ILE A 84 -6.78 -14.35 18.84
CA ILE A 84 -5.92 -15.53 18.63
C ILE A 84 -5.78 -15.91 17.14
N HIS A 85 -6.63 -15.37 16.27
CA HIS A 85 -6.66 -15.60 14.83
C HIS A 85 -6.15 -14.40 14.04
N ILE A 86 -5.70 -13.33 14.69
CA ILE A 86 -5.37 -12.07 14.02
C ILE A 86 -4.30 -12.21 12.93
N GLN A 87 -3.28 -13.03 13.16
CA GLN A 87 -2.24 -13.33 12.17
C GLN A 87 -2.82 -14.04 10.95
N MET A 88 -3.74 -14.98 11.16
CA MET A 88 -4.40 -15.73 10.09
C MET A 88 -5.31 -14.80 9.28
N LEU A 89 -6.10 -13.96 9.96
CA LEU A 89 -6.94 -12.98 9.29
C LEU A 89 -6.11 -12.01 8.45
N TRP A 90 -4.99 -11.51 8.98
CA TRP A 90 -4.06 -10.67 8.21
C TRP A 90 -3.55 -11.39 6.95
N GLU A 91 -3.15 -12.66 7.04
CA GLU A 91 -2.72 -13.43 5.86
C GLU A 91 -3.84 -13.62 4.84
N LEU A 92 -5.05 -14.00 5.28
CA LEU A 92 -6.20 -14.16 4.39
C LEU A 92 -6.53 -12.84 3.68
N MET A 93 -6.51 -11.72 4.41
CA MET A 93 -6.69 -10.39 3.83
C MET A 93 -5.58 -10.04 2.84
N LEU A 94 -4.32 -10.31 3.17
CA LEU A 94 -3.16 -10.04 2.31
C LEU A 94 -3.25 -10.82 1.00
N LEU A 95 -3.70 -12.07 1.08
CA LEU A 95 -3.87 -12.96 -0.07
C LEU A 95 -5.18 -12.73 -0.84
N GLY A 96 -6.06 -11.87 -0.34
CA GLY A 96 -7.35 -11.57 -0.97
C GLY A 96 -8.29 -12.78 -0.97
N GLU A 97 -8.17 -13.67 0.02
CA GLU A 97 -9.00 -14.87 0.08
C GLU A 97 -10.47 -14.51 0.38
N PRO A 98 -11.46 -15.24 -0.17
CA PRO A 98 -12.88 -14.96 0.06
C PRO A 98 -13.27 -15.20 1.51
N ILE A 99 -13.92 -14.23 2.17
CA ILE A 99 -14.32 -14.34 3.59
C ILE A 99 -15.78 -13.94 3.76
N VAL A 100 -16.56 -14.80 4.42
CA VAL A 100 -17.89 -14.47 4.92
C VAL A 100 -17.78 -14.05 6.38
N VAL A 101 -18.20 -12.83 6.70
CA VAL A 101 -18.29 -12.32 8.07
C VAL A 101 -19.74 -12.45 8.53
N MET A 102 -20.00 -13.34 9.48
CA MET A 102 -21.30 -13.54 10.09
C MET A 102 -21.37 -12.82 11.43
N ALA A 103 -22.26 -11.84 11.57
CA ALA A 103 -22.36 -10.98 12.75
C ALA A 103 -23.81 -10.88 13.27
N PRO A 104 -24.02 -10.51 14.55
CA PRO A 104 -25.37 -10.42 15.11
C PRO A 104 -26.14 -9.17 14.67
N SER A 105 -25.47 -8.16 14.11
CA SER A 105 -26.10 -6.95 13.60
C SER A 105 -25.38 -6.37 12.37
N PRO A 106 -26.08 -5.60 11.52
CA PRO A 106 -25.47 -4.96 10.34
C PRO A 106 -24.32 -4.01 10.71
N THR A 107 -24.42 -3.37 11.87
CA THR A 107 -23.36 -2.50 12.40
C THR A 107 -22.09 -3.30 12.69
N ILE A 108 -22.18 -4.40 13.43
CA ILE A 108 -21.01 -5.23 13.78
C ILE A 108 -20.43 -5.88 12.52
N SER A 109 -21.28 -6.32 11.60
CA SER A 109 -20.88 -6.79 10.27
C SER A 109 -20.01 -5.75 9.56
N SER A 110 -20.55 -4.54 9.42
CA SER A 110 -19.90 -3.46 8.66
C SER A 110 -18.58 -3.04 9.30
N GLU A 111 -18.57 -2.86 10.62
CA GLU A 111 -17.36 -2.52 11.37
C GLU A 111 -16.27 -3.59 11.23
N MET A 112 -16.63 -4.87 11.31
CA MET A 112 -15.66 -5.97 11.18
C MET A 112 -15.08 -6.04 9.77
N VAL A 113 -15.92 -5.98 8.73
CA VAL A 113 -15.43 -6.01 7.34
C VAL A 113 -14.47 -4.85 7.08
N LEU A 114 -14.80 -3.64 7.52
CA LEU A 114 -13.92 -2.48 7.35
C LEU A 114 -12.66 -2.57 8.23
N ALA A 115 -12.75 -3.16 9.43
CA ALA A 115 -11.58 -3.40 10.26
C ALA A 115 -10.62 -4.40 9.60
N LEU A 116 -11.13 -5.45 8.97
CA LEU A 116 -10.35 -6.41 8.19
C LEU A 116 -9.66 -5.74 7.01
N THR A 117 -10.35 -4.92 6.21
CA THR A 117 -9.69 -4.23 5.07
C THR A 117 -8.62 -3.24 5.55
N SER A 118 -8.83 -2.58 6.69
CA SER A 118 -7.86 -1.66 7.27
C SER A 118 -6.60 -2.33 7.85
N CYS A 119 -6.63 -3.65 8.09
CA CYS A 119 -5.54 -4.37 8.76
C CYS A 119 -4.26 -4.46 7.90
N LEU A 120 -4.36 -4.21 6.60
CA LEU A 120 -3.22 -4.21 5.67
C LEU A 120 -2.52 -2.85 5.55
N THR A 121 -2.98 -1.80 6.24
CA THR A 121 -2.32 -0.49 6.18
C THR A 121 -0.81 -0.63 6.46
N PRO A 122 0.09 -0.07 5.62
CA PRO A 122 -0.14 0.90 4.55
C PRO A 122 -0.42 0.31 3.16
N LEU A 123 -0.40 -1.01 3.00
CA LEU A 123 -0.80 -1.66 1.76
C LEU A 123 -2.30 -1.45 1.53
N LYS A 124 -2.66 -0.92 0.36
CA LYS A 124 -4.06 -0.76 -0.05
C LYS A 124 -4.68 -2.15 -0.30
N TYR A 125 -5.83 -2.40 0.31
CA TYR A 125 -6.65 -3.56 -0.04
C TYR A 125 -7.31 -3.32 -1.41
N CYS A 126 -7.08 -4.22 -2.36
CA CYS A 126 -7.51 -4.07 -3.76
C CYS A 126 -8.59 -5.09 -4.17
N CYS A 127 -9.03 -5.94 -3.26
CA CYS A 127 -10.15 -6.84 -3.53
C CYS A 127 -11.47 -6.17 -3.14
N ASP A 128 -12.59 -6.73 -3.59
CA ASP A 128 -13.90 -6.20 -3.26
C ASP A 128 -14.26 -6.48 -1.80
N TYR A 129 -15.18 -5.67 -1.26
CA TYR A 129 -15.79 -5.93 0.02
C TYR A 129 -17.20 -5.35 0.09
N ARG A 130 -18.07 -6.04 0.82
CA ARG A 130 -19.45 -5.61 1.12
C ARG A 130 -19.61 -5.60 2.63
N PRO A 131 -19.57 -4.41 3.28
CA PRO A 131 -19.71 -4.31 4.74
C PRO A 131 -20.99 -4.96 5.28
N TYR A 132 -22.06 -4.87 4.48
CA TYR A 132 -23.31 -5.56 4.74
C TYR A 132 -23.95 -5.99 3.42
N PHE A 133 -24.39 -7.25 3.35
CA PHE A 133 -24.92 -7.91 2.17
C PHE A 133 -26.20 -8.67 2.52
N THR A 134 -27.14 -8.66 1.59
CA THR A 134 -28.50 -9.13 1.77
C THR A 134 -28.93 -9.99 0.57
N ILE A 135 -30.06 -10.66 0.72
CA ILE A 135 -30.67 -11.44 -0.36
C ILE A 135 -31.24 -10.58 -1.51
N HIS A 136 -31.33 -9.27 -1.29
CA HIS A 136 -31.90 -8.31 -2.24
C HIS A 136 -30.83 -7.64 -3.10
N ASP A 137 -29.54 -7.86 -2.80
CA ASP A 137 -28.44 -7.38 -3.62
C ASP A 137 -28.44 -8.08 -4.99
N SER A 138 -28.14 -7.32 -6.05
CA SER A 138 -28.12 -7.82 -7.43
C SER A 138 -27.16 -8.99 -7.63
N GLU A 139 -26.05 -9.00 -6.89
CA GLU A 139 -24.99 -10.00 -6.95
C GLU A 139 -25.32 -11.27 -6.13
N PHE A 140 -26.46 -11.34 -5.44
CA PHE A 140 -26.85 -12.49 -4.61
C PHE A 140 -26.80 -13.82 -5.36
N LYS A 141 -27.29 -13.86 -6.60
CA LYS A 141 -27.26 -15.09 -7.41
C LYS A 141 -25.84 -15.52 -7.78
N GLU A 142 -24.95 -14.55 -8.00
CA GLU A 142 -23.56 -14.79 -8.35
C GLU A 142 -22.79 -15.33 -7.14
N TYR A 143 -22.92 -14.71 -5.97
CA TYR A 143 -22.17 -15.11 -4.78
C TYR A 143 -22.64 -16.44 -4.18
N THR A 144 -23.87 -16.86 -4.49
CA THR A 144 -24.46 -18.09 -3.94
C THR A 144 -24.39 -19.28 -4.91
N THR A 145 -23.92 -19.07 -6.14
CA THR A 145 -23.74 -20.18 -7.08
C THR A 145 -22.64 -21.13 -6.62
N ARG A 146 -22.85 -22.43 -6.84
CA ARG A 146 -21.84 -23.48 -6.57
C ARG A 146 -21.05 -23.90 -7.80
N THR A 147 -21.39 -23.35 -8.97
CA THR A 147 -20.74 -23.72 -10.23
C THR A 147 -19.41 -23.00 -10.45
N GLN A 148 -19.18 -21.90 -9.74
CA GLN A 148 -17.98 -21.08 -9.86
C GLN A 148 -17.27 -20.99 -8.51
N ALA A 149 -15.96 -20.73 -8.56
CA ALA A 149 -15.21 -20.43 -7.36
C ALA A 149 -15.69 -19.08 -6.78
N PRO A 150 -15.75 -18.94 -5.44
CA PRO A 150 -16.10 -17.67 -4.82
C PRO A 150 -15.16 -16.54 -5.29
N PRO A 151 -15.68 -15.34 -5.59
CA PRO A 151 -14.85 -14.20 -5.95
C PRO A 151 -13.97 -13.77 -4.76
N ASN A 152 -12.87 -13.06 -5.05
CA ASN A 152 -12.00 -12.47 -4.02
C ASN A 152 -12.72 -11.30 -3.34
N ILE A 153 -13.58 -11.61 -2.36
CA ILE A 153 -14.41 -10.63 -1.68
C ILE A 153 -14.59 -10.95 -0.20
N VAL A 154 -14.67 -9.89 0.63
CA VAL A 154 -15.14 -10.00 2.02
C VAL A 154 -16.59 -9.53 2.11
N VAL A 155 -17.47 -10.41 2.56
CA VAL A 155 -18.91 -10.14 2.60
C VAL A 155 -19.41 -10.25 4.04
N GLY A 156 -20.00 -9.17 4.54
CA GLY A 156 -20.65 -9.12 5.85
C GLY A 156 -22.13 -9.46 5.77
N VAL A 157 -22.59 -10.37 6.61
CA VAL A 157 -23.98 -10.84 6.68
C VAL A 157 -24.41 -11.03 8.14
N THR A 158 -25.73 -11.05 8.37
CA THR A 158 -26.30 -11.25 9.70
C THR A 158 -27.23 -12.45 9.79
N ASN A 159 -27.83 -12.85 8.67
CA ASN A 159 -28.87 -13.87 8.67
C ASN A 159 -28.26 -15.29 8.63
N PRO A 160 -28.61 -16.18 9.59
CA PRO A 160 -28.21 -17.60 9.61
C PRO A 160 -28.43 -18.36 8.30
N PHE A 161 -29.38 -17.92 7.48
CA PHE A 161 -29.58 -18.42 6.12
C PHE A 161 -28.26 -18.51 5.32
N PHE A 162 -27.39 -17.49 5.42
CA PHE A 162 -26.13 -17.44 4.68
C PHE A 162 -25.13 -18.53 5.07
N ILE A 163 -25.24 -19.13 6.26
CA ILE A 163 -24.37 -20.24 6.67
C ILE A 163 -24.55 -21.43 5.74
N LYS A 164 -25.81 -21.78 5.40
CA LYS A 164 -26.11 -22.89 4.49
C LYS A 164 -25.83 -22.51 3.04
N THR A 165 -26.19 -21.28 2.67
CA THR A 165 -26.06 -20.81 1.30
C THR A 165 -24.60 -20.67 0.87
N LEU A 166 -23.75 -20.14 1.75
CA LEU A 166 -22.33 -19.90 1.51
C LEU A 166 -21.41 -20.96 2.15
N GLN A 167 -21.94 -22.13 2.54
CA GLN A 167 -21.14 -23.20 3.18
C GLN A 167 -19.96 -23.71 2.34
N HIS A 168 -20.02 -23.49 1.03
CA HIS A 168 -18.99 -23.89 0.08
C HIS A 168 -17.82 -22.89 0.02
N TRP A 169 -17.97 -21.71 0.65
CA TRP A 169 -16.91 -20.72 0.74
C TRP A 169 -15.82 -21.17 1.71
N PRO A 170 -14.56 -20.84 1.45
CA PRO A 170 -13.43 -21.41 2.17
C PRO A 170 -13.29 -20.88 3.62
N HIS A 171 -13.78 -19.67 3.89
CA HIS A 171 -13.57 -18.98 5.15
C HIS A 171 -14.86 -18.34 5.67
N LEU A 172 -15.28 -18.78 6.85
CA LEU A 172 -16.40 -18.19 7.59
C LEU A 172 -15.89 -17.64 8.93
N LEU A 173 -16.03 -16.34 9.13
CA LEU A 173 -15.73 -15.65 10.38
C LEU A 173 -17.05 -15.38 11.12
N ARG A 174 -17.31 -16.12 12.19
CA ARG A 174 -18.48 -15.89 13.05
C ARG A 174 -18.10 -15.01 14.23
N ILE A 175 -18.80 -13.88 14.35
CA ILE A 175 -18.69 -12.92 15.44
C ILE A 175 -19.91 -13.09 16.34
N GLY A 176 -19.70 -13.37 17.62
CA GLY A 176 -20.79 -13.40 18.60
C GLY A 176 -20.89 -12.11 19.38
N GLU A 177 -21.94 -12.05 20.19
CA GLU A 177 -22.15 -10.95 21.13
C GLU A 177 -21.11 -11.01 22.25
N LEU A 178 -20.43 -9.88 22.49
CA LEU A 178 -19.57 -9.72 23.65
C LEU A 178 -20.44 -9.75 24.92
N ARG A 179 -20.64 -10.94 25.50
CA ARG A 179 -21.30 -11.11 26.80
C ARG A 179 -20.44 -10.43 27.87
N MET A 180 -20.78 -9.20 28.24
CA MET A 180 -20.12 -8.42 29.30
C MET A 180 -20.45 -8.92 30.72
N SER A 181 -20.65 -10.22 30.91
CA SER A 181 -20.82 -10.84 32.23
C SER A 181 -19.57 -11.66 32.57
N GLY A 182 -18.93 -11.33 33.69
CA GLY A 182 -17.57 -11.70 34.08
C GLY A 182 -17.29 -13.17 34.40
N LYS A 183 -17.83 -14.13 33.65
CA LYS A 183 -17.53 -15.55 33.81
C LYS A 183 -17.47 -16.27 32.45
N ALA A 184 -16.32 -16.22 31.77
CA ALA A 184 -15.87 -17.26 30.83
C ALA A 184 -14.48 -16.92 30.24
N LEU A 185 -13.41 -17.17 30.99
CA LEU A 185 -12.05 -17.31 30.42
C LEU A 185 -11.32 -18.52 31.02
N THR A 186 -12.07 -19.53 31.45
CA THR A 186 -11.52 -20.78 31.95
C THR A 186 -12.20 -21.94 31.24
N GLN A 187 -11.39 -22.72 30.52
CA GLN A 187 -11.69 -24.04 29.94
C GLN A 187 -12.50 -24.08 28.64
N ALA A 188 -11.87 -23.71 27.52
CA ALA A 188 -12.20 -24.32 26.23
C ALA A 188 -11.57 -25.72 26.17
N ARG A 189 -12.27 -26.72 26.71
CA ARG A 189 -12.03 -28.14 26.41
C ARG A 189 -12.69 -28.46 25.08
N LEU A 190 -11.93 -29.14 24.23
CA LEU A 190 -12.36 -29.73 22.96
C LEU A 190 -13.52 -30.71 23.20
N SER A 191 -14.72 -30.37 22.75
CA SER A 191 -15.78 -31.34 22.47
C SER A 191 -16.58 -30.85 21.25
N ALA A 192 -16.57 -31.69 20.22
CA ALA A 192 -17.27 -31.50 18.97
C ALA A 192 -18.80 -31.48 19.16
N LEU A 193 -19.48 -30.84 18.21
CA LEU A 193 -20.93 -30.82 18.00
C LEU A 193 -21.71 -29.98 19.02
N ASP A 194 -21.55 -28.66 18.97
CA ASP A 194 -22.68 -27.74 19.12
C ASP A 194 -22.37 -26.39 18.45
N SER A 195 -23.37 -25.85 17.77
CA SER A 195 -23.22 -24.82 16.73
C SER A 195 -23.18 -23.40 17.27
N GLU A 196 -22.36 -23.06 18.28
CA GLU A 196 -22.23 -21.68 18.79
C GLU A 196 -20.84 -21.39 19.38
N VAL A 197 -19.78 -21.47 18.57
CA VAL A 197 -18.45 -21.01 18.99
C VAL A 197 -18.00 -19.90 18.05
N ASP A 198 -17.92 -18.67 18.57
CA ASP A 198 -17.35 -17.53 17.85
C ASP A 198 -15.92 -17.85 17.40
N GLY A 199 -15.58 -17.47 16.17
CA GLY A 199 -14.26 -17.76 15.62
C GLY A 199 -14.26 -17.90 14.11
N ILE A 200 -13.11 -18.37 13.61
CA ILE A 200 -12.90 -18.58 12.18
C ILE A 200 -12.98 -20.07 11.85
N TYR A 201 -13.83 -20.41 10.88
CA TYR A 201 -13.97 -21.73 10.29
C TYR A 201 -13.25 -21.72 8.95
N THR A 202 -12.12 -22.43 8.90
CA THR A 202 -11.26 -22.49 7.73
C THR A 202 -10.35 -23.72 7.79
N SER A 203 -10.02 -24.27 6.63
CA SER A 203 -8.96 -25.29 6.47
C SER A 203 -7.57 -24.67 6.19
N TYR A 204 -7.51 -23.34 6.09
CA TYR A 204 -6.28 -22.60 5.77
C TYR A 204 -5.21 -22.79 6.85
N LYS A 205 -3.99 -23.04 6.39
CA LYS A 205 -2.79 -23.14 7.23
C LYS A 205 -1.94 -21.89 7.00
N THR A 206 -1.63 -21.19 8.08
CA THR A 206 -0.84 -19.95 7.99
C THR A 206 0.61 -20.25 7.61
N PHE A 207 1.19 -19.37 6.79
CA PHE A 207 2.60 -19.41 6.46
C PHE A 207 3.45 -18.94 7.64
N LEU A 208 2.99 -17.91 8.34
CA LEU A 208 3.69 -17.33 9.47
C LEU A 208 3.15 -17.86 10.79
N HIS A 209 4.04 -17.92 11.77
CA HIS A 209 3.68 -18.29 13.13
C HIS A 209 3.03 -17.12 13.86
N LYS A 210 2.08 -17.44 14.74
CA LYS A 210 1.40 -16.45 15.59
C LYS A 210 2.39 -15.82 16.57
N ASP A 211 2.30 -14.51 16.75
CA ASP A 211 3.00 -13.82 17.85
C ASP A 211 2.35 -14.16 19.20
N LYS A 212 2.85 -15.23 19.84
CA LYS A 212 2.39 -15.65 21.16
C LYS A 212 2.61 -14.57 22.22
N THR A 213 3.61 -13.70 22.06
CA THR A 213 3.93 -12.66 23.05
C THR A 213 2.92 -11.52 22.99
N LEU A 214 2.59 -11.05 21.78
CA LEU A 214 1.56 -10.07 21.54
C LEU A 214 0.20 -10.59 22.00
N ILE A 215 -0.18 -11.80 21.60
CA ILE A 215 -1.48 -12.39 21.98
C ILE A 215 -1.60 -12.45 23.50
N LYS A 216 -0.58 -12.92 24.22
CA LYS A 216 -0.56 -12.92 25.69
C LYS A 216 -0.68 -11.50 26.27
N ARG A 217 0.00 -10.52 25.68
CA ARG A 217 -0.04 -9.11 26.12
C ARG A 217 -1.42 -8.46 25.92
N LEU A 218 -2.09 -8.77 24.81
CA LEU A 218 -3.44 -8.29 24.51
C LEU A 218 -4.47 -8.95 25.43
N LEU A 219 -4.42 -10.28 25.59
CA LEU A 219 -5.30 -11.02 26.50
C LEU A 219 -5.16 -10.56 27.96
N LYS A 220 -3.93 -10.39 28.46
CA LYS A 220 -3.69 -9.79 29.79
C LYS A 220 -4.23 -8.37 29.90
N GLY A 221 -4.18 -7.59 28.83
CA GLY A 221 -4.78 -6.26 28.79
C GLY A 221 -6.29 -6.27 28.96
N ILE A 222 -6.98 -7.23 28.32
CA ILE A 222 -8.43 -7.43 28.47
C ILE A 222 -8.76 -7.84 29.91
N GLN A 223 -8.04 -8.81 30.46
CA GLN A 223 -8.24 -9.28 31.84
C GLN A 223 -8.06 -8.14 32.86
N ARG A 224 -7.12 -7.23 32.60
CA ARG A 224 -6.84 -6.06 33.46
C ARG A 224 -7.72 -4.84 33.15
N LYS A 225 -8.77 -4.98 32.34
CA LYS A 225 -9.67 -3.89 31.91
C LYS A 225 -8.91 -2.67 31.36
N ARG A 226 -7.83 -2.90 30.61
CA ARG A 226 -7.08 -1.84 29.93
C ARG A 226 -8.03 -1.08 28.98
N PRO A 227 -7.95 0.26 28.90
CA PRO A 227 -8.75 1.05 27.96
C PRO A 227 -8.66 0.53 26.52
N SER A 228 -9.78 0.56 25.80
CA SER A 228 -9.93 -0.06 24.48
C SER A 228 -9.01 0.59 23.44
N GLU A 229 -8.71 1.88 23.61
CA GLU A 229 -7.90 2.71 22.74
C GLU A 229 -6.44 2.25 22.78
N VAL A 230 -5.95 1.87 23.97
CA VAL A 230 -4.58 1.37 24.14
C VAL A 230 -4.44 -0.01 23.48
N GLN A 231 -5.45 -0.87 23.61
CA GLN A 231 -5.46 -2.17 22.96
C GLN A 231 -5.53 -2.02 21.43
N SER A 232 -6.40 -1.12 20.93
CA SER A 232 -6.49 -0.77 19.50
C SER A 232 -5.16 -0.25 18.98
N ALA A 233 -4.48 0.61 19.72
CA ALA A 233 -3.18 1.16 19.32
C ALA A 233 -2.10 0.08 19.25
N LEU A 234 -2.03 -0.82 20.23
CA LEU A 234 -1.08 -1.94 20.22
C LEU A 234 -1.30 -2.87 19.03
N LEU A 235 -2.57 -3.23 18.76
CA LEU A 235 -2.92 -4.09 17.64
C LEU A 235 -2.63 -3.42 16.30
N ARG A 236 -3.05 -2.16 16.12
CA ARG A 236 -2.80 -1.40 14.90
C ARG A 236 -1.31 -1.25 14.63
N ARG A 237 -0.51 -0.96 15.66
CA ARG A 237 0.94 -0.87 15.53
C ARG A 237 1.55 -2.19 15.07
N HIS A 238 1.13 -3.31 15.67
CA HIS A 238 1.62 -4.61 15.25
C HIS A 238 1.30 -4.94 13.78
N LEU A 239 0.05 -4.72 13.36
CA LEU A 239 -0.37 -4.97 11.98
C LEU A 239 0.33 -4.05 10.97
N LEU A 240 0.57 -2.79 11.35
CA LEU A 240 1.34 -1.83 10.58
C LEU A 240 2.79 -2.32 10.41
N GLU A 241 3.47 -2.63 11.51
CA GLU A 241 4.86 -3.13 11.50
C GLU A 241 4.96 -4.41 10.66
N LEU A 242 4.02 -5.35 10.83
CA LEU A 242 3.97 -6.59 10.07
C LEU A 242 3.82 -6.34 8.57
N THR A 243 2.88 -5.47 8.18
CA THR A 243 2.64 -5.18 6.76
C THR A 243 3.81 -4.42 6.14
N GLN A 244 4.42 -3.48 6.88
CA GLN A 244 5.63 -2.79 6.45
C GLN A 244 6.78 -3.77 6.24
N SER A 245 7.04 -4.66 7.20
CA SER A 245 8.07 -5.69 7.05
C SER A 245 7.87 -6.58 5.82
N PHE A 246 6.62 -6.88 5.47
CA PHE A 246 6.29 -7.62 4.26
C PHE A 246 6.49 -6.80 2.98
N ILE A 247 6.19 -5.50 2.98
CA ILE A 247 6.22 -4.66 1.77
C ILE A 247 7.60 -4.06 1.48
N ILE A 248 8.43 -3.77 2.49
CA ILE A 248 9.74 -3.11 2.31
C ILE A 248 10.63 -3.83 1.27
N PRO A 249 10.80 -5.17 1.29
CA PRO A 249 11.61 -5.85 0.29
C PRO A 249 11.07 -5.67 -1.14
N LEU A 250 9.74 -5.67 -1.29
CA LEU A 250 9.08 -5.47 -2.58
C LEU A 250 9.31 -4.05 -3.11
N GLU A 251 9.22 -3.04 -2.24
CA GLU A 251 9.46 -1.65 -2.59
C GLU A 251 10.92 -1.44 -3.01
N HIS A 252 11.89 -1.97 -2.25
CA HIS A 252 13.30 -1.91 -2.62
C HIS A 252 13.58 -2.55 -3.97
N TYR A 253 12.99 -3.72 -4.23
CA TYR A 253 13.16 -4.40 -5.52
C TYR A 253 12.52 -3.60 -6.66
N ILE A 254 11.30 -3.08 -6.50
CA ILE A 254 10.66 -2.23 -7.51
C ILE A 254 11.52 -1.00 -7.85
N VAL A 255 12.06 -0.32 -6.84
CA VAL A 255 12.92 0.85 -7.06
C VAL A 255 14.17 0.47 -7.87
N SER A 256 14.72 -0.72 -7.66
CA SER A 256 15.86 -1.23 -8.43
C SER A 256 15.57 -1.45 -9.93
N LEU A 257 14.29 -1.52 -10.32
CA LEU A 257 13.87 -1.65 -11.71
C LEU A 257 13.88 -0.31 -12.46
N MET A 258 13.99 0.82 -11.75
CA MET A 258 14.10 2.14 -12.36
C MET A 258 15.39 2.26 -13.18
N PRO A 259 15.33 2.92 -14.36
CA PRO A 259 16.52 3.24 -15.12
C PRO A 259 17.38 4.26 -14.37
N LEU A 260 18.70 4.19 -14.58
CA LEU A 260 19.63 5.17 -14.02
C LEU A 260 19.36 6.56 -14.61
N GLN A 261 19.46 7.61 -13.80
CA GLN A 261 19.20 8.99 -14.25
C GLN A 261 20.09 9.40 -15.44
N ARG A 262 21.36 8.97 -15.44
CA ARG A 262 22.30 9.20 -16.57
C ARG A 262 21.86 8.59 -17.91
N ALA A 263 20.96 7.61 -17.90
CA ALA A 263 20.43 7.01 -19.12
C ALA A 263 19.22 7.79 -19.69
N ILE A 264 18.66 8.72 -18.91
CA ILE A 264 17.57 9.59 -19.34
C ILE A 264 18.20 10.71 -20.18
N THR A 265 17.94 10.70 -21.48
CA THR A 265 18.49 11.70 -22.40
C THR A 265 17.37 12.58 -22.95
N PRO A 266 17.60 13.90 -23.13
CA PRO A 266 16.56 14.87 -23.52
C PRO A 266 15.84 14.52 -24.82
N TRP A 267 16.60 14.19 -25.87
CA TRP A 267 16.12 14.12 -27.24
C TRP A 267 15.84 12.70 -27.73
N LYS A 268 15.80 11.73 -26.81
CA LYS A 268 15.42 10.33 -27.10
C LYS A 268 14.23 9.94 -26.23
N ASN A 269 13.62 8.81 -26.57
CA ASN A 269 12.57 8.26 -25.73
C ASN A 269 13.14 7.89 -24.34
N PRO A 270 12.36 8.09 -23.25
CA PRO A 270 12.75 7.62 -21.94
C PRO A 270 13.10 6.13 -21.95
N PRO A 271 14.16 5.72 -21.23
CA PRO A 271 14.47 4.30 -21.06
C PRO A 271 13.30 3.57 -20.39
N GLN A 272 13.00 2.35 -20.81
CA GLN A 272 11.90 1.59 -20.22
C GLN A 272 12.24 1.12 -18.79
N ILE A 273 11.22 1.10 -17.93
CA ILE A 273 11.30 0.48 -16.61
C ILE A 273 11.47 -1.03 -16.81
N ARG A 274 12.38 -1.66 -16.07
CA ARG A 274 12.60 -3.10 -16.20
C ARG A 274 11.37 -3.87 -15.70
N PRO A 275 10.98 -4.99 -16.35
CA PRO A 275 9.85 -5.78 -15.89
C PRO A 275 10.15 -6.42 -14.53
N PHE A 276 9.13 -6.57 -13.70
CA PHE A 276 9.24 -7.27 -12.42
C PHE A 276 9.41 -8.78 -12.66
N ARG A 277 10.48 -9.38 -12.12
CA ARG A 277 10.73 -10.83 -12.22
C ARG A 277 10.66 -11.47 -10.84
N GLN A 278 9.68 -12.36 -10.65
CA GLN A 278 9.46 -13.02 -9.37
C GLN A 278 10.70 -13.78 -8.89
N GLU A 279 11.37 -14.52 -9.78
CA GLU A 279 12.56 -15.31 -9.42
C GLU A 279 13.71 -14.43 -8.91
N ASP A 280 13.95 -13.30 -9.57
CA ASP A 280 15.00 -12.37 -9.17
C ASP A 280 14.67 -11.70 -7.84
N PHE A 281 13.41 -11.29 -7.65
CA PHE A 281 12.94 -10.82 -6.34
C PHE A 281 13.17 -11.88 -5.24
N MET A 282 12.80 -13.13 -5.49
CA MET A 282 12.93 -14.19 -4.49
C MET A 282 14.38 -14.42 -4.06
N LYS A 283 15.36 -14.25 -4.96
CA LYS A 283 16.79 -14.29 -4.61
C LYS A 283 17.21 -13.14 -3.69
N THR A 284 16.60 -11.95 -3.84
CA THR A 284 16.92 -10.82 -2.95
C THR A 284 16.51 -11.06 -1.50
N LEU A 285 15.51 -11.90 -1.25
CA LEU A 285 15.01 -12.20 0.09
C LEU A 285 16.02 -12.95 0.98
N GLU A 286 17.02 -13.61 0.38
CA GLU A 286 18.11 -14.25 1.13
C GLU A 286 18.91 -13.23 1.95
N HIS A 287 19.10 -12.03 1.40
CA HIS A 287 19.96 -10.99 1.97
C HIS A 287 19.18 -9.75 2.46
N ALA A 288 17.97 -9.54 1.95
CA ALA A 288 17.15 -8.34 2.21
C ALA A 288 15.67 -8.68 2.49
N GLY A 289 15.40 -9.83 3.14
CA GLY A 289 14.04 -10.27 3.41
C GLY A 289 13.38 -9.69 4.68
N PRO A 290 12.07 -9.96 4.90
CA PRO A 290 11.30 -9.48 6.05
C PRO A 290 11.90 -9.84 7.41
N GLN A 291 12.67 -10.92 7.49
CA GLN A 291 13.34 -11.38 8.70
C GLN A 291 14.28 -10.34 9.31
N LEU A 292 14.70 -9.33 8.54
CA LEU A 292 15.54 -8.23 9.04
C LEU A 292 14.74 -7.20 9.86
N THR A 293 13.43 -7.10 9.64
CA THR A 293 12.57 -6.08 10.27
C THR A 293 11.44 -6.69 11.09
N CYS A 294 11.13 -7.98 10.90
CA CYS A 294 10.09 -8.71 11.61
C CYS A 294 10.66 -9.86 12.42
N VAL A 295 10.20 -9.99 13.66
CA VAL A 295 10.56 -11.10 14.56
C VAL A 295 9.75 -12.38 14.29
N LEU A 296 8.73 -12.31 13.43
CA LEU A 296 7.91 -13.47 13.10
C LEU A 296 8.68 -14.48 12.25
N LYS A 297 8.55 -15.74 12.65
CA LYS A 297 9.10 -16.90 11.95
C LYS A 297 8.01 -17.57 11.11
N GLY A 298 8.40 -18.28 10.07
CA GLY A 298 7.52 -19.04 9.20
C GLY A 298 8.00 -19.03 7.76
N ASP A 299 7.14 -19.47 6.85
CA ASP A 299 7.43 -19.56 5.42
C ASP A 299 7.10 -18.26 4.68
N TRP A 300 7.96 -17.25 4.84
CA TRP A 300 7.85 -15.99 4.10
C TRP A 300 7.89 -16.19 2.58
N LEU A 301 8.69 -17.14 2.10
CA LEU A 301 8.82 -17.42 0.67
C LEU A 301 7.51 -17.96 0.09
N GLY A 302 6.85 -18.90 0.78
CA GLY A 302 5.53 -19.40 0.43
C GLY A 302 4.48 -18.29 0.41
N LEU A 303 4.52 -17.40 1.41
CA LEU A 303 3.61 -16.25 1.49
C LEU A 303 3.76 -15.33 0.27
N TYR A 304 4.99 -14.95 -0.11
CA TYR A 304 5.22 -14.13 -1.31
C TYR A 304 4.75 -14.82 -2.59
N ARG A 305 5.05 -16.12 -2.76
CA ARG A 305 4.60 -16.88 -3.93
C ARG A 305 3.08 -16.89 -4.07
N ARG A 306 2.36 -16.93 -2.96
CA ARG A 306 0.89 -16.86 -2.95
C ARG A 306 0.41 -15.43 -3.17
N PHE A 307 1.06 -14.44 -2.57
CA PHE A 307 0.74 -13.02 -2.74
C PHE A 307 0.87 -12.57 -4.20
N PHE A 308 1.88 -13.04 -4.96
CA PHE A 308 2.00 -12.71 -6.39
C PHE A 308 0.84 -13.16 -7.28
N LYS A 309 -0.02 -14.04 -6.76
CA LYS A 309 -1.23 -14.50 -7.44
C LYS A 309 -2.48 -13.78 -6.95
N SER A 310 -2.36 -12.87 -5.98
CA SER A 310 -3.50 -12.18 -5.38
C SER A 310 -3.85 -10.87 -6.11
N PRO A 311 -5.11 -10.42 -6.04
CA PRO A 311 -5.49 -9.11 -6.57
C PRO A 311 -4.79 -7.94 -5.86
N ASN A 312 -4.40 -8.12 -4.59
CA ASN A 312 -3.66 -7.10 -3.84
C ASN A 312 -2.27 -6.85 -4.42
N PHE A 313 -1.56 -7.89 -4.87
CA PHE A 313 -0.28 -7.69 -5.56
C PHE A 313 -0.48 -6.96 -6.88
N ASP A 314 -1.46 -7.38 -7.68
CA ASP A 314 -1.73 -6.77 -8.97
C ASP A 314 -2.12 -5.28 -8.84
N GLY A 315 -3.00 -4.95 -7.89
CA GLY A 315 -3.35 -3.55 -7.59
C GLY A 315 -2.15 -2.73 -7.09
N TRP A 316 -1.35 -3.29 -6.18
CA TRP A 316 -0.12 -2.65 -5.70
C TRP A 316 0.89 -2.44 -6.83
N TYR A 317 1.13 -3.44 -7.67
CA TYR A 317 2.09 -3.39 -8.77
C TYR A 317 1.68 -2.36 -9.82
N ARG A 318 0.40 -2.35 -10.23
CA ARG A 318 -0.13 -1.35 -11.16
C ARG A 318 0.04 0.07 -10.63
N GLN A 319 -0.26 0.28 -9.34
CA GLN A 319 -0.09 1.58 -8.69
C GLN A 319 1.38 2.01 -8.67
N ARG A 320 2.28 1.14 -8.21
CA ARG A 320 3.73 1.43 -8.16
C ARG A 320 4.32 1.66 -9.55
N HIS A 321 3.91 0.87 -10.54
CA HIS A 321 4.36 1.03 -11.92
C HIS A 321 3.89 2.38 -12.49
N LYS A 322 2.64 2.78 -12.26
CA LYS A 322 2.12 4.10 -12.65
C LYS A 322 2.95 5.23 -12.04
N GLU A 323 3.21 5.18 -10.73
CA GLU A 323 4.03 6.18 -10.03
C GLU A 323 5.45 6.26 -10.60
N MET A 324 6.09 5.12 -10.86
CA MET A 324 7.42 5.08 -11.48
C MET A 324 7.41 5.65 -12.90
N THR A 325 6.41 5.33 -13.72
CA THR A 325 6.25 5.88 -15.07
C THR A 325 6.10 7.40 -15.02
N GLN A 326 5.23 7.90 -14.15
CA GLN A 326 5.05 9.35 -13.94
C GLN A 326 6.36 10.03 -13.49
N LYS A 327 7.12 9.38 -12.60
CA LYS A 327 8.41 9.91 -12.15
C LYS A 327 9.45 9.94 -13.27
N LEU A 328 9.50 8.89 -14.09
CA LEU A 328 10.40 8.82 -15.24
C LEU A 328 10.05 9.89 -16.29
N GLU A 329 8.76 10.11 -16.56
CA GLU A 329 8.30 11.20 -17.43
C GLU A 329 8.67 12.57 -16.88
N ALA A 330 8.52 12.78 -15.57
CA ALA A 330 8.94 14.00 -14.89
C ALA A 330 10.45 14.25 -15.03
N LEU A 331 11.29 13.24 -14.76
CA LEU A 331 12.74 13.34 -14.93
C LEU A 331 13.15 13.59 -16.38
N HIS A 332 12.42 13.02 -17.35
CA HIS A 332 12.68 13.28 -18.76
C HIS A 332 12.34 14.72 -19.16
N LEU A 333 11.24 15.27 -18.66
CA LEU A 333 10.89 16.68 -18.85
C LEU A 333 11.95 17.61 -18.24
N GLU A 334 12.44 17.29 -17.04
CA GLU A 334 13.54 18.03 -16.41
C GLU A 334 14.80 18.00 -17.30
N ALA A 335 15.16 16.83 -17.83
CA ALA A 335 16.31 16.70 -18.74
C ALA A 335 16.13 17.51 -20.04
N ILE A 336 14.94 17.50 -20.65
CA ILE A 336 14.60 18.35 -21.82
C ILE A 336 14.77 19.81 -21.47
N CYS A 337 14.25 20.21 -20.32
CA CYS A 337 14.26 21.56 -19.84
C CYS A 337 15.70 22.09 -19.69
N GLU A 338 16.63 21.27 -19.20
CA GLU A 338 18.04 21.64 -18.99
C GLU A 338 18.89 21.60 -20.26
N ALA A 339 18.39 20.98 -21.32
CA ALA A 339 19.14 20.77 -22.55
C ALA A 339 19.14 22.00 -23.46
N ASN A 340 20.24 22.19 -24.18
CA ASN A 340 20.36 23.29 -25.14
C ASN A 340 19.67 22.92 -26.47
N ILE A 341 18.45 23.42 -26.65
CA ILE A 341 17.63 23.13 -27.82
C ILE A 341 18.18 23.76 -29.11
N VAL A 342 18.71 24.98 -29.03
CA VAL A 342 19.28 25.70 -30.18
C VAL A 342 20.49 24.96 -30.73
N ALA A 343 21.33 24.39 -29.86
CA ALA A 343 22.45 23.56 -30.27
C ALA A 343 22.00 22.26 -30.95
N TRP A 344 20.91 21.64 -30.47
CA TRP A 344 20.39 20.40 -31.05
C TRP A 344 19.82 20.61 -32.46
N MET A 345 19.18 21.76 -32.72
CA MET A 345 18.50 22.03 -34.00
C MET A 345 19.45 22.24 -35.18
N LYS A 346 20.71 22.65 -34.95
CA LYS A 346 21.66 22.99 -36.02
C LYS A 346 21.95 21.84 -36.98
N ASP A 347 21.92 20.60 -36.48
CA ASP A 347 22.26 19.40 -37.23
C ASP A 347 21.02 18.54 -37.56
N LYS A 348 19.84 19.17 -37.61
CA LYS A 348 18.55 18.47 -37.74
C LYS A 348 17.74 18.93 -38.93
N SER A 349 17.04 17.97 -39.54
CA SER A 349 16.10 18.25 -40.62
C SER A 349 14.82 18.90 -40.10
N GLU A 350 14.13 19.66 -40.94
CA GLU A 350 12.85 20.29 -40.59
C GLU A 350 11.82 19.26 -40.09
N VAL A 351 11.79 18.06 -40.69
CA VAL A 351 10.90 16.97 -40.26
C VAL A 351 11.20 16.51 -38.83
N GLU A 352 12.47 16.38 -38.45
CA GLU A 352 12.86 16.04 -37.07
C GLU A 352 12.50 17.16 -36.08
N ILE A 353 12.60 18.42 -36.52
CA ILE A 353 12.25 19.58 -35.70
C ILE A 353 10.73 19.63 -35.47
N VAL A 354 9.94 19.41 -36.52
CA VAL A 354 8.47 19.32 -36.45
C VAL A 354 8.02 18.16 -35.55
N ASP A 355 8.63 16.97 -35.70
CA ASP A 355 8.34 15.81 -34.85
C ASP A 355 8.67 16.10 -33.37
N LEU A 356 9.75 16.83 -33.09
CA LEU A 356 10.06 17.26 -31.73
C LEU A 356 8.97 18.19 -31.17
N VAL A 357 8.49 19.17 -31.94
CA VAL A 357 7.39 20.07 -31.52
C VAL A 357 6.15 19.27 -31.12
N LEU A 358 5.73 18.33 -31.97
CA LEU A 358 4.56 17.49 -31.71
C LEU A 358 4.75 16.66 -30.43
N LYS A 359 5.91 16.04 -30.26
CA LYS A 359 6.25 15.25 -29.06
C LYS A 359 6.28 16.10 -27.79
N LEU A 360 6.81 17.33 -27.84
CA LEU A 360 6.86 18.23 -26.70
C LEU A 360 5.47 18.71 -26.30
N ARG A 361 4.62 19.07 -27.27
CA ARG A 361 3.22 19.44 -27.02
C ARG A 361 2.44 18.30 -26.38
N GLU A 362 2.54 17.10 -26.93
CA GLU A 362 1.90 15.91 -26.37
C GLU A 362 2.38 15.65 -24.93
N LYS A 363 3.69 15.77 -24.67
CA LYS A 363 4.25 15.65 -23.32
C LYS A 363 3.73 16.70 -22.36
N LEU A 364 3.60 17.96 -22.78
CA LEU A 364 3.04 19.04 -21.94
C LEU A 364 1.56 18.79 -21.61
N ILE A 365 0.76 18.35 -22.59
CA ILE A 365 -0.64 17.99 -22.36
C ILE A 365 -0.73 16.83 -21.37
N ARG A 366 0.03 15.75 -21.60
CA ARG A 366 0.08 14.61 -20.68
C ARG A 366 0.54 15.01 -19.29
N ALA A 367 1.52 15.90 -19.17
CA ALA A 367 2.02 16.38 -17.89
C ALA A 367 0.94 17.10 -17.08
N ARG A 368 0.15 17.94 -17.74
CA ARG A 368 -0.98 18.67 -17.12
C ARG A 368 -2.13 17.73 -16.79
N CYS A 369 -2.56 16.87 -17.71
CA CYS A 369 -3.66 15.93 -17.49
C CYS A 369 -3.36 14.92 -16.37
N HIS A 370 -2.15 14.36 -16.35
CA HIS A 370 -1.75 13.36 -15.36
C HIS A 370 -1.22 13.96 -14.05
N HIS A 371 -1.21 15.29 -13.91
CA HIS A 371 -0.69 16.01 -12.74
C HIS A 371 0.71 15.50 -12.34
N LEU A 372 1.62 15.44 -13.32
CA LEU A 372 2.98 14.95 -13.06
C LEU A 372 3.67 15.81 -11.98
N PRO A 373 4.51 15.21 -11.13
CA PRO A 373 5.20 15.91 -10.04
C PRO A 373 6.39 16.73 -10.57
N VAL A 374 6.12 17.70 -11.44
CA VAL A 374 7.10 18.58 -12.10
C VAL A 374 6.85 20.00 -11.62
N LYS A 375 7.91 20.81 -11.49
CA LYS A 375 7.79 22.24 -11.16
C LYS A 375 7.08 22.98 -12.31
N GLU A 376 6.20 23.91 -11.98
CA GLU A 376 5.48 24.71 -13.00
C GLU A 376 6.44 25.48 -13.91
N GLU A 377 7.54 25.98 -13.36
CA GLU A 377 8.64 26.64 -14.11
C GLU A 377 9.21 25.76 -15.23
N THR A 378 9.34 24.45 -14.99
CA THR A 378 9.82 23.49 -15.98
C THR A 378 8.82 23.36 -17.14
N LEU A 379 7.53 23.31 -16.83
CA LEU A 379 6.48 23.23 -17.85
C LEU A 379 6.41 24.51 -18.70
N GLN A 380 6.55 25.68 -18.06
CA GLN A 380 6.62 26.97 -18.75
C GLN A 380 7.85 27.07 -19.66
N ARG A 381 9.03 26.66 -19.18
CA ARG A 381 10.27 26.69 -19.98
C ARG A 381 10.21 25.75 -21.18
N VAL A 382 9.66 24.55 -21.01
CA VAL A 382 9.44 23.63 -22.13
C VAL A 382 8.38 24.17 -23.11
N GLY A 383 7.35 24.87 -22.61
CA GLY A 383 6.41 25.62 -23.45
C GLY A 383 7.09 26.71 -24.27
N LEU A 384 8.00 27.48 -23.66
CA LEU A 384 8.79 28.49 -24.38
C LEU A 384 9.71 27.87 -25.43
N TYR A 385 10.27 26.68 -25.16
CA TYR A 385 11.04 25.93 -26.15
C TYR A 385 10.20 25.57 -27.38
N VAL A 386 8.95 25.14 -27.19
CA VAL A 386 8.04 24.89 -28.31
C VAL A 386 7.86 26.13 -29.18
N GLU A 387 7.58 27.29 -28.58
CA GLU A 387 7.43 28.56 -29.34
C GLU A 387 8.73 28.98 -30.03
N THR A 388 9.88 28.81 -29.36
CA THR A 388 11.20 29.12 -29.93
C THR A 388 11.52 28.25 -31.13
N ILE A 389 11.19 26.95 -31.07
CA ILE A 389 11.39 26.03 -32.18
C ILE A 389 10.51 26.44 -33.36
N ILE A 390 9.22 26.70 -33.11
CA ILE A 390 8.28 27.08 -34.17
C ILE A 390 8.76 28.34 -34.88
N GLY A 391 9.17 29.39 -34.15
CA GLY A 391 9.66 30.63 -34.74
C GLY A 391 10.95 30.51 -35.57
N SER A 392 11.65 29.37 -35.52
CA SER A 392 12.84 29.11 -36.33
C SER A 392 12.57 28.31 -37.61
N LEU A 393 11.36 27.75 -37.76
CA LEU A 393 10.95 27.03 -38.96
C LEU A 393 10.49 28.00 -40.07
N PRO A 394 10.46 27.59 -41.34
CA PRO A 394 9.86 28.37 -42.43
C PRO A 394 8.38 28.73 -42.21
N GLU A 395 7.91 29.84 -42.81
CA GLU A 395 6.56 30.41 -42.57
C GLU A 395 5.41 29.44 -42.89
N ASP A 396 5.56 28.62 -43.93
CA ASP A 396 4.58 27.59 -44.30
C ASP A 396 4.40 26.55 -43.18
N LEU A 397 5.49 26.08 -42.57
CA LEU A 397 5.42 25.15 -41.43
C LEU A 397 4.93 25.82 -40.14
N GLN A 398 5.27 27.09 -39.93
CA GLN A 398 4.78 27.85 -38.78
C GLN A 398 3.25 27.96 -38.77
N THR A 399 2.65 28.31 -39.91
CA THR A 399 1.18 28.42 -40.00
C THR A 399 0.49 27.11 -39.64
N VAL A 400 0.97 25.98 -40.17
CA VAL A 400 0.42 24.65 -39.87
C VAL A 400 0.55 24.31 -38.38
N LEU A 401 1.70 24.61 -37.76
CA LEU A 401 1.94 24.30 -36.36
C LEU A 401 1.23 25.24 -35.38
N HIS A 402 0.89 26.47 -35.74
CA HIS A 402 0.09 27.35 -34.88
C HIS A 402 -1.41 27.02 -34.90
N HIS A 403 -1.90 26.30 -35.92
CA HIS A 403 -3.28 25.84 -36.00
C HIS A 403 -3.56 24.53 -35.24
N HIS A 404 -2.52 23.84 -34.79
CA HIS A 404 -2.56 22.59 -34.01
C HIS A 404 -2.14 22.80 -32.57
#